data_AF-A0A2D6U1H0-F1
#
_entry.id   AF-A0A2D6U1H0-F1
#
_cell.length_a   1.000
_cell.length_b   1.000
_cell.length_c   1.000
_cell.angle_alpha   90.00
_cell.angle_beta   90.00
_cell.angle_gamma   90.00
#
_symmetry.space_group_name_H-M   'P 1'
#
loop_
_entity.id
_entity.type
_entity.pdbx_description
1 polymer ?
#
loop_
_entity_poly.entity_id
_entity_poly.type
_entity_poly.pdbx_seq_one_letter_code
_entity_poly.pdbx_strand_id
1 'polypeptide(L)'
;MGGTGLQGITEIQEEFRVNGVNHRIVKIISERIGFPDSVSAEDFASEIDKYSLNDSSYCFDMTKTGLPSAAATGVLVKFHKNHESQRGDPLSVVINSGSKLDDMLGYTRLCNQFNVWFSVGNYKKAVSYRHV
;
A
#
# COMPACT_ATOMS: atom_id res chain seq x y z
N MET A 1 9.60 -27.32 18.49
CA MET A 1 9.42 -26.98 17.06
C MET A 1 9.02 -25.53 16.98
N GLY A 2 9.98 -24.65 16.69
CA GLY A 2 9.76 -23.20 16.66
C GLY A 2 9.07 -22.83 15.35
N GLY A 3 7.84 -22.36 15.42
CA GLY A 3 7.19 -21.70 14.29
C GLY A 3 7.99 -20.46 13.94
N THR A 4 8.57 -20.44 12.75
CA THR A 4 9.06 -19.21 12.12
C THR A 4 7.84 -18.34 11.82
N GLY A 5 7.39 -17.57 12.81
CA GLY A 5 6.37 -16.56 12.61
C GLY A 5 6.86 -15.61 11.52
N LEU A 6 6.14 -15.57 10.40
CA LEU A 6 6.31 -14.55 9.36
C LEU A 6 6.14 -13.18 10.03
N GLN A 7 7.25 -12.52 10.40
CA GLN A 7 7.21 -11.09 10.69
C GLN A 7 6.64 -10.34 9.48
N GLY A 8 5.69 -9.44 9.75
CA GLY A 8 4.63 -8.98 8.84
C GLY A 8 5.09 -8.35 7.53
N ILE A 9 4.35 -8.66 6.47
CA ILE A 9 4.48 -8.07 5.12
C ILE A 9 4.05 -6.59 5.14
N THR A 10 3.25 -6.22 6.14
CA THR A 10 2.77 -4.86 6.37
C THR A 10 3.03 -4.45 7.81
N GLU A 11 3.28 -3.15 8.00
CA GLU A 11 3.47 -2.53 9.31
C GLU A 11 2.74 -1.18 9.32
N ILE A 12 1.99 -0.89 10.39
CA ILE A 12 1.44 0.46 10.58
C ILE A 12 2.61 1.37 10.95
N GLN A 13 3.01 2.23 10.02
CA GLN A 13 4.09 3.20 10.22
C GLN A 13 3.60 4.39 11.05
N GLU A 14 2.38 4.85 10.78
CA GLU A 14 1.81 6.02 11.43
C GLU A 14 0.29 6.02 11.36
N GLU A 15 -0.35 6.55 12.40
CA GLU A 15 -1.78 6.85 12.43
C GLU A 15 -2.00 8.31 12.82
N PHE A 16 -2.91 8.98 12.12
CA PHE A 16 -3.29 10.36 12.44
C PHE A 16 -4.74 10.63 12.09
N ARG A 17 -5.31 11.72 12.62
CA ARG A 17 -6.72 12.07 12.42
C ARG A 17 -6.86 13.41 11.73
N VAL A 18 -7.69 13.48 10.70
CA VAL A 18 -8.06 14.73 10.02
C VAL A 18 -9.58 14.80 9.89
N ASN A 19 -10.19 15.90 10.33
CA ASN A 19 -11.63 16.14 10.20
C ASN A 19 -12.51 14.97 10.68
N GLY A 20 -12.10 14.29 11.75
CA GLY A 20 -12.83 13.15 12.31
C GLY A 20 -12.49 11.79 11.68
N VAL A 21 -11.79 11.74 10.56
CA VAL A 21 -11.37 10.52 9.84
C VAL A 21 -9.98 10.07 10.31
N ASN A 22 -9.84 8.79 10.64
CA ASN A 22 -8.53 8.19 10.94
C ASN A 22 -7.82 7.83 9.62
N HIS A 23 -6.58 8.26 9.48
CA HIS A 23 -5.69 7.95 8.37
C HIS A 23 -4.57 7.06 8.87
N ARG A 24 -4.25 6.01 8.12
CA ARG A 24 -3.20 5.05 8.44
C ARG A 24 -2.20 4.97 7.29
N ILE A 25 -0.93 5.19 7.60
CA ILE A 25 0.18 4.88 6.70
C ILE A 25 0.61 3.45 6.98
N VAL A 26 0.40 2.58 6.01
CA VAL A 26 0.76 1.16 6.10
C VAL A 26 1.99 0.96 5.22
N LYS A 27 3.13 0.69 5.84
CA LYS A 27 4.36 0.38 5.14
C LYS A 27 4.30 -1.04 4.62
N ILE A 28 4.56 -1.21 3.33
CA ILE A 28 4.68 -2.52 2.68
C ILE A 28 6.16 -2.92 2.70
N ILE A 29 6.47 -3.99 3.43
CA ILE A 29 7.84 -4.46 3.65
C ILE A 29 8.19 -5.50 2.58
N SER A 30 8.92 -5.03 1.56
CA SER A 30 9.08 -5.74 0.28
C SER A 30 10.27 -6.65 0.14
N GLU A 31 11.13 -6.75 1.15
CA GLU A 31 12.21 -7.76 1.14
C GLU A 31 11.64 -9.17 0.92
N ARG A 32 10.32 -9.33 1.03
CA ARG A 32 9.58 -10.56 0.79
C ARG A 32 8.63 -10.59 -0.42
N ILE A 33 8.46 -9.54 -1.23
CA ILE A 33 7.42 -9.52 -2.30
C ILE A 33 8.01 -9.77 -3.70
N GLY A 34 9.34 -9.81 -3.84
CA GLY A 34 10.02 -9.67 -5.14
C GLY A 34 11.19 -10.61 -5.44
N PHE A 35 11.40 -11.69 -4.68
CA PHE A 35 12.46 -12.67 -4.97
C PHE A 35 11.90 -14.10 -5.05
N PRO A 36 12.51 -15.01 -5.84
CA PRO A 36 11.98 -16.36 -6.06
C PRO A 36 11.81 -17.22 -4.79
N ASP A 37 12.42 -16.83 -3.66
CA ASP A 37 12.29 -17.49 -2.35
C ASP A 37 11.41 -16.71 -1.35
N SER A 38 10.50 -15.85 -1.83
CA SER A 38 9.79 -14.87 -1.01
C SER A 38 8.26 -15.04 -0.97
N VAL A 39 7.63 -14.35 -0.03
CA VAL A 39 6.20 -14.44 0.38
C VAL A 39 5.27 -14.58 -0.82
N SER A 40 4.32 -15.51 -0.71
CA SER A 40 3.39 -15.78 -1.81
C SER A 40 2.44 -14.61 -2.03
N ALA A 41 1.89 -14.50 -3.24
CA ALA A 41 0.83 -13.52 -3.50
C ALA A 41 -0.40 -13.74 -2.59
N GLU A 42 -0.63 -14.98 -2.14
CA GLU A 42 -1.70 -15.34 -1.22
C GLU A 42 -1.46 -14.77 0.19
N ASP A 43 -0.24 -14.90 0.69
CA ASP A 43 0.16 -14.30 1.98
C ASP A 43 0.06 -12.77 1.93
N PHE A 44 0.48 -12.16 0.80
CA PHE A 44 0.32 -10.72 0.60
C PHE A 44 -1.16 -10.32 0.57
N ALA A 45 -2.01 -11.08 -0.13
CA ALA A 45 -3.46 -10.83 -0.16
C ALA A 45 -4.07 -10.91 1.25
N SER A 46 -3.73 -11.96 2.01
CA SER A 46 -4.22 -12.15 3.37
C SER A 46 -3.81 -11.00 4.31
N GLU A 47 -2.58 -10.49 4.19
CA GLU A 47 -2.13 -9.35 4.99
C GLU A 47 -2.85 -8.05 4.63
N ILE A 48 -3.00 -7.73 3.33
CA ILE A 48 -3.65 -6.48 2.94
C ILE A 48 -5.17 -6.50 3.16
N ASP A 49 -5.81 -7.66 3.08
CA ASP A 49 -7.25 -7.80 3.30
C ASP A 49 -7.68 -7.36 4.71
N LYS A 50 -6.79 -7.38 5.71
CA LYS A 50 -7.02 -6.84 7.06
C LYS A 50 -7.35 -5.35 7.06
N TYR A 51 -6.96 -4.63 6.01
CA TYR A 51 -7.23 -3.19 5.86
C TYR A 51 -8.50 -2.90 5.06
N SER A 52 -9.18 -3.92 4.52
CA SER A 52 -10.42 -3.71 3.76
C SER A 52 -11.62 -3.34 4.64
N LEU A 53 -11.65 -3.75 5.91
CA LEU A 53 -12.86 -3.74 6.74
C LEU A 53 -12.98 -2.62 7.78
N ASN A 54 -12.03 -1.67 7.85
CA ASN A 54 -12.03 -0.69 8.96
C ASN A 54 -12.34 0.74 8.49
N ASP A 55 -12.92 1.55 9.37
CA ASP A 55 -13.33 2.95 9.14
C ASP A 55 -12.16 3.91 8.80
N SER A 56 -10.91 3.45 8.82
CA SER A 56 -9.74 4.27 8.51
C SER A 56 -9.52 4.42 7.00
N SER A 57 -9.07 5.59 6.56
CA SER A 57 -8.48 5.78 5.23
C SER A 57 -7.04 5.23 5.25
N TYR A 58 -6.63 4.59 4.16
CA TYR A 58 -5.32 3.94 4.07
C TYR A 58 -4.46 4.54 2.98
N CYS A 59 -3.18 4.67 3.29
CA CYS A 59 -2.16 4.94 2.30
C CYS A 59 -1.04 3.90 2.45
N PHE A 60 -0.73 3.20 1.36
CA PHE A 60 0.33 2.20 1.35
C PHE A 60 1.68 2.85 1.03
N ASP A 61 2.60 2.88 1.99
CA ASP A 61 3.98 3.28 1.75
C ASP A 61 4.75 2.12 1.11
N MET A 62 4.98 2.26 -0.19
CA MET A 62 5.69 1.34 -1.06
C MET A 62 7.08 1.85 -1.45
N THR A 63 7.61 2.89 -0.78
CA THR A 63 8.93 3.47 -1.08
C THR A 63 10.08 2.51 -0.82
N LYS A 64 9.89 1.55 0.09
CA LYS A 64 10.85 0.47 0.35
C LYS A 64 10.52 -0.79 -0.45
N THR A 65 9.60 -0.69 -1.41
CA THR A 65 9.24 -1.82 -2.25
C THR A 65 10.11 -1.97 -3.49
N GLY A 66 10.56 -3.19 -3.73
CA GLY A 66 11.06 -3.62 -5.02
C GLY A 66 9.92 -3.75 -6.03
N LEU A 67 10.24 -4.24 -7.22
CA LEU A 67 9.22 -4.48 -8.24
C LEU A 67 8.37 -5.71 -7.82
N PRO A 68 7.06 -5.57 -7.60
CA PRO A 68 6.20 -6.71 -7.29
C PRO A 68 6.11 -7.66 -8.48
N SER A 69 5.92 -8.95 -8.19
CA SER A 69 5.58 -9.95 -9.22
C SER A 69 4.23 -9.63 -9.89
N ALA A 70 3.94 -10.25 -11.03
CA ALA A 70 2.64 -10.11 -11.69
C ALA A 70 1.49 -10.56 -10.78
N ALA A 71 1.69 -11.62 -9.99
CA ALA A 71 0.71 -12.11 -9.02
C ALA A 71 0.46 -11.10 -7.89
N ALA A 72 1.53 -10.53 -7.30
CA ALA A 72 1.40 -9.50 -6.26
C ALA A 72 0.78 -8.20 -6.80
N THR A 73 1.08 -7.83 -8.05
CA THR A 73 0.41 -6.72 -8.73
C THR A 73 -1.08 -6.99 -8.89
N GLY A 74 -1.47 -8.21 -9.30
CA GLY A 74 -2.87 -8.62 -9.39
C GLY A 74 -3.62 -8.51 -8.06
N VAL A 75 -2.95 -8.87 -6.96
CA VAL A 75 -3.48 -8.71 -5.59
C VAL A 75 -3.73 -7.23 -5.25
N LEU A 76 -2.77 -6.34 -5.54
CA LEU A 76 -2.93 -4.90 -5.31
C LEU A 76 -4.10 -4.32 -6.12
N VAL A 77 -4.22 -4.72 -7.39
CA VAL A 77 -5.33 -4.28 -8.26
C VAL A 77 -6.68 -4.77 -7.74
N LYS A 78 -6.77 -6.03 -7.30
CA LYS A 78 -8.00 -6.60 -6.73
C LYS A 78 -8.39 -5.85 -5.45
N PHE A 79 -7.43 -5.61 -4.56
CA PHE A 79 -7.65 -4.86 -3.34
C PHE A 79 -8.16 -3.44 -3.62
N HIS A 80 -7.53 -2.72 -4.56
CA HIS A 80 -7.99 -1.40 -4.96
C HIS A 80 -9.42 -1.40 -5.50
N LYS A 81 -9.80 -2.33 -6.39
CA LYS A 81 -11.17 -2.41 -6.91
C LYS A 81 -12.19 -2.62 -5.79
N ASN A 82 -11.86 -3.49 -4.83
CA ASN A 82 -12.70 -3.69 -3.66
C ASN A 82 -12.77 -2.43 -2.79
N HIS A 83 -11.64 -1.77 -2.56
CA HIS A 83 -11.56 -0.52 -1.79
C HIS A 83 -12.38 0.60 -2.43
N GLU A 84 -12.21 0.83 -3.72
CA GLU A 84 -12.92 1.87 -4.48
C GLU A 84 -14.42 1.58 -4.52
N SER A 85 -14.84 0.34 -4.78
CA SER A 85 -16.27 -0.02 -4.76
C SER A 85 -16.92 0.17 -3.39
N GLN A 86 -16.18 -0.04 -2.30
CA GLN A 86 -16.70 0.11 -0.94
C GLN A 86 -16.69 1.56 -0.43
N ARG A 87 -15.73 2.38 -0.88
CA ARG A 87 -15.47 3.71 -0.30
C ARG A 87 -15.65 4.86 -1.26
N GLY A 88 -15.74 4.60 -2.56
CA GLY A 88 -15.87 5.62 -3.61
C GLY A 88 -14.60 6.44 -3.86
N ASP A 89 -13.43 6.00 -3.37
CA ASP A 89 -12.15 6.69 -3.53
C ASP A 89 -11.05 5.68 -3.92
N PRO A 90 -10.16 6.03 -4.87
CA PRO A 90 -8.97 5.25 -5.18
C PRO A 90 -8.04 4.99 -4.00
N LEU A 91 -7.36 3.85 -4.06
CA LEU A 91 -6.31 3.52 -3.09
C LEU A 91 -5.16 4.53 -3.20
N SER A 92 -4.74 5.10 -2.06
CA SER A 92 -3.55 5.94 -2.00
C SER A 92 -2.28 5.11 -1.82
N VAL A 93 -1.25 5.39 -2.61
CA VAL A 93 0.06 4.74 -2.53
C VAL A 93 1.18 5.78 -2.52
N VAL A 94 2.21 5.57 -1.71
CA VAL A 94 3.44 6.38 -1.72
C VAL A 94 4.56 5.56 -2.35
N ILE A 95 5.24 6.12 -3.35
CA ILE A 95 6.34 5.48 -4.07
C ILE A 95 7.54 6.44 -4.20
N ASN A 96 8.70 5.92 -4.55
CA ASN A 96 9.82 6.77 -4.98
C ASN A 96 9.68 7.11 -6.46
N SER A 97 9.80 8.38 -6.82
CA SER A 97 9.85 8.81 -8.22
C SER A 97 11.07 8.21 -8.93
N GLY A 98 10.89 7.74 -10.17
CA GLY A 98 11.92 7.08 -10.96
C GLY A 98 12.32 5.68 -10.47
N SER A 99 11.53 5.09 -9.56
CA SER A 99 11.72 3.69 -9.16
C SER A 99 11.14 2.73 -10.20
N LYS A 100 11.58 1.46 -10.17
CA LYS A 100 10.98 0.41 -11.01
C LYS A 100 9.48 0.26 -10.80
N LEU A 101 8.99 0.56 -9.60
CA LEU A 101 7.56 0.56 -9.30
C LEU A 101 6.86 1.74 -9.98
N ASP A 102 7.44 2.94 -9.98
CA ASP A 102 6.92 4.11 -10.70
C ASP A 102 6.80 3.81 -12.21
N ASP A 103 7.86 3.27 -12.82
CA ASP A 103 7.85 2.83 -14.21
C ASP A 103 6.75 1.80 -14.48
N MET A 104 6.65 0.76 -13.64
CA MET A 104 5.63 -0.28 -13.78
C MET A 104 4.21 0.28 -13.70
N LEU A 105 3.94 1.17 -12.75
CA LEU A 105 2.63 1.82 -12.62
C LEU A 105 2.30 2.68 -13.84
N GLY A 106 3.30 3.36 -14.42
CA GLY A 106 3.18 4.09 -15.67
C GLY A 106 2.83 3.18 -16.87
N TYR A 107 3.62 2.13 -17.08
CA TYR A 107 3.43 1.18 -18.20
C TYR A 107 2.08 0.44 -18.13
N THR A 108 1.66 0.06 -16.92
CA THR A 108 0.39 -0.63 -16.68
C THR A 108 -0.81 0.31 -16.60
N ARG A 109 -0.58 1.63 -16.65
CA ARG A 109 -1.57 2.69 -16.41
C ARG A 109 -2.25 2.62 -15.03
N LEU A 110 -1.69 1.87 -14.09
CA LEU A 110 -2.16 1.82 -12.71
C LEU A 110 -1.95 3.15 -11.99
N CYS A 111 -1.04 4.00 -12.46
CA CYS A 111 -0.92 5.39 -12.00
C CYS A 111 -2.19 6.22 -12.21
N ASN A 112 -3.08 5.84 -13.14
CA ASN A 112 -4.38 6.48 -13.36
C ASN A 112 -5.51 5.85 -12.54
N GLN A 113 -5.21 4.82 -11.76
CA GLN A 113 -6.18 4.07 -10.95
C GLN A 113 -5.91 4.25 -9.45
N PHE A 114 -4.66 4.50 -9.06
CA PHE A 114 -4.30 4.82 -7.68
C PHE A 114 -4.09 6.32 -7.49
N ASN A 115 -4.30 6.79 -6.26
CA ASN A 115 -3.81 8.09 -5.82
C ASN A 115 -2.32 7.96 -5.50
N VAL A 116 -1.46 8.25 -6.47
CA VAL A 116 0.01 8.10 -6.34
C VAL A 116 0.66 9.34 -5.74
N TRP A 117 1.46 9.14 -4.71
CA TRP A 117 2.21 10.18 -4.02
C TRP A 117 3.71 9.85 -4.01
N PHE A 118 4.56 10.86 -4.10
CA PHE A 118 6.02 10.66 -4.11
C PHE A 118 6.68 10.84 -2.73
N SER A 119 5.89 11.08 -1.69
CA SER A 119 6.32 11.06 -0.29
C SER A 119 5.12 11.01 0.64
N VAL A 120 5.31 10.47 1.85
CA VAL A 120 4.31 10.54 2.94
C VAL A 120 3.94 11.99 3.24
N GLY A 121 4.91 12.92 3.17
CA GLY A 121 4.66 14.35 3.34
C GLY A 121 3.71 14.94 2.31
N ASN A 122 3.81 14.55 1.04
CA ASN A 122 2.90 15.00 -0.02
C ASN A 122 1.48 14.47 0.20
N TYR A 123 1.35 13.19 0.56
CA TYR A 123 0.06 12.61 0.93
C TYR A 123 -0.58 13.36 2.10
N LYS A 124 0.17 13.57 3.20
CA LYS A 124 -0.30 14.31 4.38
C LYS A 124 -0.80 15.72 4.05
N LYS A 125 -0.05 16.46 3.22
CA LYS A 125 -0.48 17.79 2.75
C LYS A 125 -1.78 17.72 1.96
N ALA A 126 -1.94 16.73 1.08
CA ALA A 126 -3.14 16.55 0.28
C ALA A 126 -4.38 16.24 1.14
N VAL A 127 -4.23 15.43 2.18
CA VAL A 127 -5.30 15.18 3.16
C VAL A 127 -5.45 16.27 4.21
N SER A 128 -4.83 17.46 4.02
CA SER A 128 -4.91 18.60 4.94
C SER A 128 -4.40 18.34 6.37
N TYR A 129 -3.48 17.37 6.54
CA TYR A 129 -2.81 17.16 7.82
C TYR A 129 -1.92 18.36 8.15
N ARG A 130 -2.12 18.91 9.35
CA ARG A 130 -1.26 19.95 9.94
C ARG A 130 -0.66 19.38 11.21
N HIS A 131 0.67 19.37 11.28
CA HIS A 131 1.36 19.11 12.54
C HIS A 131 1.14 20.36 13.40
N VAL A 132 0.35 20.23 14.46
CA VAL A 132 0.10 21.30 15.43
C VAL A 132 1.06 21.10 16.60
#